data_AF-A0A0M3IRS6-F1
#
_entry.id   AF-A0A0M3IRS6-F1
#
_cell.length_a   1.000
_cell.length_b   1.000
_cell.length_c   1.000
_cell.angle_alpha   90.00
_cell.angle_beta   90.00
_cell.angle_gamma   90.00
#
_symmetry.space_group_name_H-M   'P 1'
#
loop_
_entity.id
_entity.type
_entity.pdbx_description
1 polymer ?
#
loop_
_entity_poly.entity_id
_entity_poly.type
_entity_poly.pdbx_seq_one_letter_code
_entity_poly.pdbx_strand_id
1 'polypeptide(L)'
;MVEVDGTGNVYKDKETEYSKFIYGISLFHCLPVGSDGEGALALGAAWGRDRALKLLRDSGFTKVEVVATPFFRSNVLYMCYKEQNKE
;
A
#
# COMPACT_ATOMS: atom_id res chain seq x y z
N MET A 1 3.46 -4.93 -7.50
CA MET A 1 3.08 -3.59 -7.00
C MET A 1 4.03 -3.20 -5.89
N VAL A 2 4.65 -2.02 -5.92
CA VAL A 2 5.58 -1.54 -4.87
C VAL A 2 4.85 -0.50 -4.04
N GLU A 3 4.80 -0.67 -2.73
CA GLU A 3 4.10 0.25 -1.82
C GLU A 3 4.91 0.51 -0.57
N VAL A 4 4.53 1.56 0.17
CA VAL A 4 5.05 1.85 1.50
C VAL A 4 4.82 0.66 2.43
N ASP A 5 5.86 0.28 3.16
CA ASP A 5 5.74 -0.65 4.28
C ASP A 5 5.18 0.08 5.51
N GLY A 6 3.97 -0.28 5.91
CA GLY A 6 3.33 0.28 7.08
C GLY A 6 2.03 -0.43 7.41
N THR A 7 1.49 -0.11 8.58
CA THR A 7 0.20 -0.64 9.06
C THR A 7 -0.98 0.24 8.65
N GLY A 8 -0.71 1.49 8.24
CA GLY A 8 -1.72 2.51 8.00
C GLY A 8 -2.31 3.10 9.28
N ASN A 9 -1.59 2.95 10.39
CA ASN A 9 -1.91 3.56 11.66
C ASN A 9 -0.70 4.35 12.16
N VAL A 10 -0.82 5.68 12.17
CA VAL A 10 0.26 6.59 12.56
C VAL A 10 0.83 6.28 13.95
N TYR A 11 0.01 5.80 14.90
CA TYR A 11 0.48 5.47 16.24
C TYR A 11 1.37 4.23 16.28
N LYS A 12 1.19 3.31 15.34
CA LYS A 12 2.02 2.11 15.17
C LYS A 12 3.23 2.40 14.28
N ASP A 13 3.01 3.19 13.23
CA ASP A 13 4.02 3.45 12.21
C ASP A 13 5.04 4.51 12.65
N LYS A 14 4.76 5.35 13.65
CA LYS A 14 5.62 6.47 14.09
C LYS A 14 7.03 6.05 14.52
N GLU A 15 7.22 4.77 14.85
CA GLU A 15 8.51 4.20 15.28
C GLU A 15 9.46 3.93 14.10
N THR A 16 8.98 4.01 12.85
CA THR A 16 9.82 3.80 11.65
C THR A 16 10.50 5.09 11.20
N GLU A 17 11.75 4.96 10.73
CA GLU A 17 12.62 6.09 10.36
C GLU A 17 11.97 7.08 9.37
N TYR A 18 11.18 6.56 8.42
CA TYR A 18 10.60 7.35 7.33
C TYR A 18 9.13 7.74 7.56
N SER A 19 8.53 7.34 8.68
CA SER A 19 7.09 7.49 8.93
C SER A 19 6.60 8.92 8.77
N LYS A 20 7.27 9.88 9.43
CA LYS A 20 6.88 11.31 9.40
C LYS A 20 6.89 11.87 7.98
N PHE A 21 7.89 11.50 7.18
CA PHE A 21 8.02 11.93 5.80
C PHE A 21 6.91 11.34 4.92
N ILE A 22 6.65 10.04 5.05
CA ILE A 22 5.59 9.36 4.29
C ILE A 22 4.21 9.90 4.64
N TYR A 23 3.88 10.06 5.93
CA TYR A 23 2.60 10.64 6.33
C TYR A 23 2.49 12.11 5.90
N GLY A 24 3.59 12.86 5.87
CA GLY A 24 3.64 14.21 5.30
C GLY A 24 3.31 14.21 3.80
N ILE A 25 3.98 13.40 2.98
CA ILE A 25 3.65 13.24 1.55
C ILE A 25 2.19 12.81 1.37
N SER A 26 1.73 11.86 2.19
CA SER A 26 0.36 11.39 2.16
C SER A 26 -0.62 12.53 2.35
N LEU A 27 -0.42 13.35 3.38
CA LEU A 27 -1.31 14.46 3.73
C LEU A 27 -1.28 15.59 2.69
N PHE A 28 -0.10 15.98 2.23
CA PHE A 28 0.07 17.17 1.39
C PHE A 28 0.00 16.90 -0.12
N HIS A 29 -0.02 15.63 -0.54
CA HIS A 29 -0.05 15.29 -1.96
C HIS A 29 -1.00 14.13 -2.28
N CYS A 30 -0.73 12.92 -1.78
CA CYS A 30 -1.45 11.73 -2.24
C CYS A 30 -2.92 11.73 -1.85
N LEU A 31 -3.25 12.18 -0.64
CA LEU A 31 -4.62 12.23 -0.15
C LEU A 31 -5.45 13.31 -0.87
N PRO A 32 -4.99 14.55 -1.04
CA PRO A 32 -5.69 15.55 -1.86
C PRO A 32 -5.97 15.06 -3.27
N VAL A 33 -4.95 14.53 -3.97
CA VAL A 33 -5.10 14.04 -5.35
C VAL A 33 -5.99 12.80 -5.41
N GLY A 34 -5.80 11.86 -4.49
CA GLY A 34 -6.55 10.60 -4.42
C GLY A 34 -7.94 10.70 -3.81
N SER A 35 -8.41 11.92 -3.49
CA SER A 35 -9.77 12.20 -3.02
C SER A 35 -10.59 13.01 -4.03
N ASP A 36 -10.01 13.35 -5.18
CA ASP A 36 -10.65 14.18 -6.21
C ASP A 36 -11.54 13.33 -7.13
N GLY A 37 -12.69 12.90 -6.61
CA GLY A 37 -13.68 12.17 -7.39
C GLY A 37 -14.73 11.42 -6.57
N GLU A 38 -15.88 11.19 -7.18
CA GLU A 38 -16.92 10.34 -6.60
C GLU A 38 -16.43 8.87 -6.54
N GLY A 39 -16.59 8.23 -5.38
CA GLY A 39 -16.11 6.87 -5.15
C GLY A 39 -14.61 6.75 -4.83
N ALA A 40 -13.90 7.87 -4.68
CA ALA A 40 -12.49 7.86 -4.30
C ALA A 40 -12.27 7.21 -2.93
N LEU A 41 -11.32 6.27 -2.86
CA LEU A 41 -11.01 5.55 -1.61
C LEU A 41 -10.15 6.37 -0.63
N ALA A 42 -9.54 7.47 -1.08
CA ALA A 42 -8.79 8.42 -0.25
C ALA A 42 -7.77 7.72 0.69
N LEU A 43 -6.99 6.79 0.14
CA LEU A 43 -6.16 5.87 0.93
C LEU A 43 -4.86 6.52 1.46
N GLY A 44 -4.32 7.49 0.72
CA GLY A 44 -3.02 8.08 1.02
C GLY A 44 -1.84 7.15 0.72
N ALA A 45 -0.61 7.62 0.97
CA ALA A 45 0.60 6.85 0.74
C ALA A 45 0.83 5.76 1.81
N ALA A 46 0.45 6.03 3.05
CA ALA A 46 0.56 5.10 4.18
C ALA A 46 -0.76 4.34 4.43
N TRP A 47 -1.35 3.75 3.40
CA TRP A 47 -2.64 3.06 3.47
C TRP A 47 -2.61 1.67 4.14
N GLY A 48 -1.42 1.08 4.23
CA GLY A 48 -1.14 -0.11 5.05
C GLY A 48 -1.24 -1.46 4.33
N ARG A 49 -0.39 -2.40 4.78
CA ARG A 49 -0.24 -3.74 4.17
C ARG A 49 -1.51 -4.56 4.18
N ASP A 50 -2.24 -4.59 5.29
CA ASP A 50 -3.44 -5.42 5.42
C ASP A 50 -4.53 -4.99 4.41
N ARG A 51 -4.66 -3.67 4.21
CA ARG A 51 -5.59 -3.10 3.25
C ARG A 51 -5.16 -3.37 1.82
N ALA A 52 -3.86 -3.27 1.52
CA ALA A 52 -3.31 -3.64 0.22
C ALA A 52 -3.57 -5.11 -0.11
N LEU A 53 -3.30 -6.03 0.83
CA LEU A 53 -3.56 -7.46 0.65
C LEU A 53 -5.04 -7.76 0.43
N LYS A 54 -5.93 -7.09 1.17
CA LYS A 54 -7.37 -7.24 0.98
C LYS A 54 -7.78 -6.80 -0.44
N LEU A 55 -7.38 -5.61 -0.87
CA LEU A 55 -7.77 -5.08 -2.18
C LEU A 55 -7.19 -5.89 -3.35
N LEU A 56 -5.97 -6.41 -3.21
CA LEU A 56 -5.40 -7.32 -4.19
C LEU A 56 -6.21 -8.62 -4.31
N ARG A 57 -6.64 -9.21 -3.19
CA ARG A 57 -7.50 -10.40 -3.20
C ARG A 57 -8.88 -10.10 -3.78
N ASP A 58 -9.49 -8.99 -3.37
CA ASP A 58 -10.79 -8.55 -3.88
C ASP A 58 -10.73 -8.26 -5.39
N SER A 59 -9.55 -7.94 -5.93
CA SER A 59 -9.29 -7.76 -7.37
C SER A 59 -9.08 -9.07 -8.14
N GLY A 60 -9.15 -10.22 -7.47
CA GLY A 60 -9.05 -11.54 -8.09
C GLY A 60 -7.64 -12.12 -8.21
N PHE A 61 -6.63 -11.57 -7.51
CA PHE A 61 -5.34 -12.23 -7.38
C PHE A 61 -5.44 -13.37 -6.37
N THR A 62 -5.21 -14.60 -6.83
CA THR A 62 -5.37 -15.82 -6.02
C THR A 62 -4.18 -16.06 -5.09
N LYS A 63 -3.00 -15.59 -5.48
CA LYS A 63 -1.78 -15.66 -4.67
C LYS A 63 -1.08 -14.30 -4.67
N VAL A 64 -0.75 -13.81 -3.48
CA VAL A 64 0.00 -12.56 -3.26
C VAL A 64 1.13 -12.84 -2.30
N GLU A 65 2.37 -12.61 -2.73
CA GLU A 65 3.57 -12.71 -1.90
C GLU A 65 4.10 -11.31 -1.61
N VAL A 66 4.53 -11.05 -0.37
CA VAL A 66 5.14 -9.79 0.04
C VAL A 66 6.64 -10.01 0.19
N VAL A 67 7.42 -9.34 -0.65
CA VAL A 67 8.87 -9.46 -0.71
C VAL A 67 9.50 -8.20 -0.13
N ALA A 68 10.44 -8.36 0.79
CA ALA A 68 11.20 -7.25 1.35
C ALA A 68 12.14 -6.64 0.31
N THR A 69 12.29 -5.31 0.31
CA THR A 69 13.20 -4.59 -0.60
C THR A 69 14.40 -4.05 0.18
N PRO A 70 15.52 -4.80 0.27
CA PRO A 70 16.63 -4.48 1.19
C PRO A 70 17.30 -3.11 0.90
N PHE A 71 17.29 -2.67 -0.35
CA PHE A 71 17.82 -1.37 -0.79
C PHE A 71 16.77 -0.25 -0.83
N PHE A 72 15.50 -0.57 -0.59
CA PHE A 72 14.39 0.40 -0.54
C PHE A 72 13.53 0.13 0.69
N ARG A 73 14.09 0.42 1.87
CA ARG A 73 13.59 -0.04 3.17
C ARG A 73 12.22 0.52 3.58
N SER A 74 11.79 1.63 2.98
CA SER A 74 10.47 2.21 3.22
C SER A 74 9.34 1.44 2.53
N ASN A 75 9.67 0.44 1.70
CA ASN A 75 8.72 -0.19 0.79
C ASN A 75 8.77 -1.72 0.87
N VAL A 76 7.75 -2.35 0.28
CA VAL A 76 7.71 -3.78 -0.04
C VAL A 76 7.20 -4.00 -1.45
N LEU A 77 7.56 -5.15 -2.03
CA LEU A 77 7.08 -5.60 -3.33
C LEU A 77 5.99 -6.67 -3.15
N TYR A 78 4.78 -6.37 -3.61
CA TYR A 78 3.72 -7.36 -3.78
C TYR A 78 3.85 -8.05 -5.13
N MET A 79 4.12 -9.35 -5.09
CA MET A 79 4.13 -10.26 -6.24
C MET A 79 2.75 -10.93 -6.33
N CYS A 80 1.96 -10.53 -7.32
CA CYS A 80 0.57 -10.96 -7.46
C CYS A 80 0.43 -11.94 -8.63
N TYR A 81 -0.18 -13.09 -8.38
CA TYR A 81 -0.44 -14.12 -9.38
C TYR A 81 -1.95 -14.27 -9.55
N LYS A 82 -2.36 -14.40 -10.81
CA LYS A 82 -3.73 -14.72 -11.18
C LYS A 82 -3.73 -16.11 -11.79
N GLU A 83 -4.63 -16.97 -11.37
CA GLU A 83 -4.83 -18.25 -12.05
C GLU A 83 -5.27 -17.99 -13.50
N GLN A 84 -4.58 -18.62 -14.44
CA GLN A 84 -5.04 -18.67 -15.82
C GLN A 84 -6.12 -19.75 -15.88
N ASN A 85 -7.37 -19.33 -16.12
CA ASN A 85 -8.40 -20.28 -16.54
C ASN A 85 -7.92 -20.92 -17.84
N LYS A 86 -7.62 -22.23 -17.79
CA LYS A 86 -7.48 -23.04 -19.00
C LYS A 86 -8.88 -23.28 -19.52
N GLU A 87 -9.31 -22.47 -20.48
CA GLU A 87 -10.41 -22.83 -21.39
C GLU A 87 -9.96 -23.96 -22.33
#